data_AF-A0A954R2P2-F1
#
_entry.id   AF-A0A954R2P2-F1
#
_cell.length_a   1.000
_cell.length_b   1.000
_cell.length_c   1.000
_cell.angle_alpha   90.00
_cell.angle_beta   90.00
_cell.angle_gamma   90.00
#
_symmetry.space_group_name_H-M   'P 1'
#
loop_
_entity.id
_entity.type
_entity.pdbx_description
1 polymer ?
#
loop_
_entity_poly.entity_id
_entity_poly.type
_entity_poly.pdbx_seq_one_letter_code
_entity_poly.pdbx_strand_id
1 'polypeptide(L)'
;MRDKPNDHANDHSNSSEKTTAVNYRMATEQYESLGVDVEAALKRLSTIPLSLHCWQGDDVVGFEGSHAAIGGGLAVTGNYPGRARTLDELREDLELTYSLIPGQHRLNLHAMYGEFPQHVERDQIEVKHFQSWIDWASQQNICLDFNPSYFAHPKADDGYTLAHADTGIRRFWIDHGIACRKIAAAMGTAQGNPCINNVWVPDGSKDTPANRKAPRERLAAALDAVFQAFLQHDGQCFAQGVSHVDRCGVVVDAPAASAGVVFPQHG
;
A
#
# COMPACT_ATOMS: atom_id res chain seq x y z
N MET A 1 -26.70 -20.54 53.22
CA MET A 1 -27.30 -19.88 52.05
C MET A 1 -26.31 -20.02 50.91
N ARG A 2 -26.70 -20.66 49.80
CA ARG A 2 -25.85 -20.79 48.61
C ARG A 2 -26.08 -19.53 47.77
N ASP A 3 -25.05 -18.74 47.56
CA ASP A 3 -25.10 -17.62 46.62
C ASP A 3 -25.28 -18.16 45.21
N LYS A 4 -26.30 -17.64 44.52
CA LYS A 4 -26.52 -17.90 43.08
C LYS A 4 -25.52 -17.07 42.27
N PRO A 5 -25.00 -17.60 41.14
CA PRO A 5 -24.20 -16.80 40.23
C PRO A 5 -25.05 -15.67 39.60
N ASN A 6 -24.39 -14.55 39.34
CA ASN A 6 -24.95 -13.29 38.91
C ASN A 6 -25.35 -13.33 37.41
N ASP A 7 -26.64 -13.34 37.10
CA ASP A 7 -27.22 -13.40 35.73
C ASP A 7 -27.16 -12.06 34.96
N HIS A 8 -26.61 -10.99 35.55
CA HIS A 8 -26.75 -9.62 35.02
C HIS A 8 -25.83 -9.28 33.83
N ALA A 9 -24.81 -10.08 33.52
CA ALA A 9 -23.93 -9.81 32.38
C ALA A 9 -24.59 -10.15 31.02
N ASN A 10 -25.59 -11.04 31.02
CA ASN A 10 -26.20 -11.56 29.79
C ASN A 10 -27.41 -10.72 29.29
N ASP A 11 -27.90 -9.79 30.12
CA ASP A 11 -29.08 -8.98 29.81
C ASP A 11 -28.73 -7.67 29.09
N HIS A 12 -27.56 -7.07 29.40
CA HIS A 12 -27.11 -5.82 28.77
C HIS A 12 -26.64 -5.99 27.32
N SER A 13 -25.99 -7.11 26.96
CA SER A 13 -25.60 -7.41 25.57
C SER A 13 -26.82 -7.60 24.66
N ASN A 14 -27.82 -8.32 25.16
CA ASN A 14 -29.06 -8.63 24.44
C ASN A 14 -29.94 -7.38 24.20
N SER A 15 -29.91 -6.40 25.11
CA SER A 15 -30.60 -5.12 24.93
C SER A 15 -29.91 -4.19 23.91
N SER A 16 -28.57 -4.21 23.87
CA SER A 16 -27.76 -3.44 22.93
C SER A 16 -27.96 -3.91 21.48
N GLU A 17 -27.87 -5.22 21.25
CA GLU A 17 -28.06 -5.83 19.92
C GLU A 17 -29.46 -5.57 19.35
N LYS A 18 -30.49 -5.67 20.19
CA LYS A 18 -31.87 -5.33 19.80
C LYS A 18 -32.02 -3.87 19.41
N THR A 19 -31.34 -2.96 20.11
CA THR A 19 -31.37 -1.52 19.80
C THR A 19 -30.67 -1.23 18.47
N THR A 20 -29.51 -1.85 18.23
CA THR A 20 -28.77 -1.73 16.97
C THR A 20 -29.58 -2.24 15.77
N ALA A 21 -30.21 -3.41 15.89
CA ALA A 21 -31.03 -3.98 14.81
C ALA A 21 -32.25 -3.11 14.47
N VAL A 22 -32.90 -2.54 15.49
CA VAL A 22 -34.02 -1.60 15.30
C VAL A 22 -33.57 -0.34 14.58
N ASN A 23 -32.47 0.27 15.04
CA ASN A 23 -31.93 1.49 14.42
C ASN A 23 -31.46 1.24 12.99
N TYR A 24 -30.83 0.09 12.73
CA TYR A 24 -30.40 -0.31 11.38
C TYR A 24 -31.58 -0.39 10.42
N ARG A 25 -32.66 -1.09 10.80
CA ARG A 25 -33.86 -1.18 9.97
C ARG A 25 -34.48 0.19 9.69
N MET A 26 -34.57 1.05 10.70
CA MET A 26 -35.10 2.40 10.52
C MET A 26 -34.25 3.23 9.55
N ALA A 27 -32.93 3.10 9.61
CA ALA A 27 -32.03 3.76 8.66
C ALA A 27 -32.20 3.17 7.24
N THR A 28 -32.30 1.85 7.10
CA THR A 28 -32.54 1.19 5.81
C THR A 28 -33.81 1.70 5.14
N GLU A 29 -34.93 1.76 5.87
CA GLU A 29 -36.20 2.29 5.35
C GLU A 29 -36.08 3.75 4.87
N GLN A 30 -35.29 4.58 5.57
CA GLN A 30 -35.03 5.97 5.15
C GLN A 30 -34.25 6.04 3.84
N TYR A 31 -33.19 5.24 3.68
CA TYR A 31 -32.39 5.21 2.45
C TYR A 31 -33.18 4.62 1.27
N GLU A 32 -33.97 3.57 1.51
CA GLU A 32 -34.84 2.97 0.49
C GLU A 32 -35.90 3.96 -0.01
N SER A 33 -36.43 4.82 0.87
CA SER A 33 -37.36 5.90 0.47
C SER A 33 -36.73 6.92 -0.50
N LEU A 34 -35.41 7.01 -0.53
CA LEU A 34 -34.62 7.83 -1.45
C LEU A 34 -34.15 7.05 -2.69
N GLY A 35 -34.55 5.79 -2.84
CA GLY A 35 -34.15 4.92 -3.94
C GLY A 35 -32.75 4.31 -3.80
N VAL A 36 -32.19 4.26 -2.58
CA VAL A 36 -30.89 3.65 -2.31
C VAL A 36 -31.08 2.22 -1.78
N ASP A 37 -30.52 1.25 -2.49
CA ASP A 37 -30.45 -0.15 -2.05
C ASP A 37 -29.27 -0.33 -1.08
N VAL A 38 -29.58 -0.39 0.23
CA VAL A 38 -28.59 -0.49 1.31
C VAL A 38 -27.87 -1.84 1.29
N GLU A 39 -28.59 -2.93 1.02
CA GLU A 39 -28.00 -4.27 1.00
C GLU A 39 -27.01 -4.42 -0.17
N ALA A 40 -27.38 -3.90 -1.35
CA ALA A 40 -26.46 -3.86 -2.49
C ALA A 40 -25.24 -2.98 -2.19
N ALA A 41 -25.42 -1.84 -1.50
CA ALA A 41 -24.33 -0.96 -1.13
C ALA A 41 -23.36 -1.64 -0.14
N LEU A 42 -23.86 -2.29 0.91
CA LEU A 42 -23.05 -3.02 1.89
C LEU A 42 -22.35 -4.22 1.27
N LYS A 43 -23.03 -4.96 0.39
CA LYS A 43 -22.43 -6.06 -0.37
C LYS A 43 -21.31 -5.56 -1.29
N ARG A 44 -21.46 -4.40 -1.91
CA ARG A 44 -20.38 -3.80 -2.71
C ARG A 44 -19.23 -3.34 -1.81
N LEU A 45 -19.53 -2.69 -0.69
CA LEU A 45 -18.52 -2.19 0.25
C LEU A 45 -17.60 -3.32 0.75
N SER A 46 -18.14 -4.50 1.07
CA SER A 46 -17.35 -5.64 1.54
C SER A 46 -16.38 -6.23 0.51
N THR A 47 -16.54 -5.85 -0.77
CA THR A 47 -15.63 -6.28 -1.86
C THR A 47 -14.55 -5.27 -2.19
N ILE A 48 -14.57 -4.06 -1.62
CA ILE A 48 -13.58 -3.01 -1.91
C ILE A 48 -12.38 -3.22 -0.98
N PRO A 49 -11.20 -3.57 -1.51
CA PRO A 49 -10.03 -3.77 -0.68
C PRO A 49 -9.43 -2.43 -0.22
N LEU A 50 -9.06 -2.32 1.05
CA LEU A 50 -8.34 -1.17 1.59
C LEU A 50 -6.85 -1.50 1.79
N SER A 51 -5.96 -0.72 1.17
CA SER A 51 -4.51 -0.88 1.33
C SER A 51 -4.01 -0.07 2.52
N LEU A 52 -3.74 -0.75 3.63
CA LEU A 52 -3.23 -0.14 4.86
C LEU A 52 -1.72 0.00 4.80
N HIS A 53 -1.20 1.11 5.32
CA HIS A 53 0.22 1.42 5.27
C HIS A 53 0.99 0.85 6.47
N CYS A 54 2.06 0.10 6.22
CA CYS A 54 2.82 -0.58 7.27
C CYS A 54 3.51 0.41 8.23
N TRP A 55 3.91 1.58 7.72
CA TRP A 55 4.75 2.53 8.44
C TRP A 55 4.06 3.28 9.57
N GLN A 56 2.75 3.10 9.73
CA GLN A 56 2.06 3.59 10.92
C GLN A 56 2.46 2.82 12.17
N GLY A 57 2.76 1.52 12.05
CA GLY A 57 3.02 0.67 13.21
C GLY A 57 4.33 0.97 13.94
N ASP A 58 5.29 1.62 13.27
CA ASP A 58 6.66 1.81 13.77
C ASP A 58 7.17 3.25 13.62
N ASP A 59 6.31 4.22 13.35
CA ASP A 59 6.68 5.62 13.10
C ASP A 59 7.63 5.82 11.90
N VAL A 60 7.47 5.05 10.81
CA VAL A 60 8.31 5.19 9.60
C VAL A 60 9.81 4.93 9.87
N VAL A 61 10.14 4.05 10.82
CA VAL A 61 11.52 3.73 11.18
C VAL A 61 12.13 2.69 10.25
N GLY A 62 11.37 1.65 9.91
CA GLY A 62 11.82 0.52 9.09
C GLY A 62 12.75 -0.42 9.82
N PHE A 63 13.25 -1.44 9.09
CA PHE A 63 14.04 -2.54 9.63
C PHE A 63 15.38 -2.75 8.93
N GLU A 64 15.79 -1.81 8.07
CA GLU A 64 17.10 -1.83 7.40
C GLU A 64 18.30 -1.52 8.32
N GLY A 65 18.08 -1.34 9.62
CA GLY A 65 19.13 -1.07 10.62
C GLY A 65 19.74 0.33 10.54
N SER A 66 19.31 1.15 9.58
CA SER A 66 19.71 2.54 9.46
C SER A 66 18.98 3.36 10.54
N HIS A 67 19.72 3.84 11.54
CA HIS A 67 19.15 4.75 12.56
C HIS A 67 19.07 6.19 12.01
N ALA A 68 18.97 6.36 10.70
CA ALA A 68 18.86 7.66 10.08
C ALA A 68 17.53 8.28 10.52
N ALA A 69 17.58 9.51 11.01
CA ALA A 69 16.37 10.23 11.38
C ALA A 69 15.43 10.33 10.16
N ILE A 70 14.12 10.31 10.42
CA ILE A 70 13.09 10.55 9.41
C ILE A 70 13.42 11.87 8.69
N GLY A 71 13.72 11.77 7.40
CA GLY A 71 14.15 12.88 6.54
C GLY A 71 13.22 13.09 5.35
N GLY A 72 13.58 13.98 4.43
CA GLY A 72 12.81 14.21 3.19
C GLY A 72 11.50 14.97 3.37
N GLY A 73 11.37 15.76 4.44
CA GLY A 73 10.16 16.55 4.74
C GLY A 73 9.04 15.76 5.41
N LEU A 74 9.28 14.48 5.73
CA LEU A 74 8.39 13.66 6.54
C LEU A 74 8.59 13.96 8.03
N ALA A 75 7.51 13.88 8.79
CA ALA A 75 7.54 14.03 10.24
C ALA A 75 6.53 13.08 10.88
N VAL A 76 6.96 12.42 11.95
CA VAL A 76 6.08 11.75 12.90
C VAL A 76 6.06 12.58 14.17
N THR A 77 4.87 12.86 14.69
CA THR A 77 4.67 13.72 15.86
C THR A 77 4.01 12.96 16.98
N GLY A 78 4.45 13.21 18.21
CA GLY A 78 4.02 12.46 19.39
C GLY A 78 5.02 11.37 19.77
N ASN A 79 4.90 10.86 21.00
CA ASN A 79 5.77 9.81 21.54
C ASN A 79 4.92 8.80 22.32
N TYR A 80 3.82 8.36 21.71
CA TYR A 80 2.95 7.35 22.31
C TYR A 80 3.73 6.03 22.39
N PRO A 81 3.77 5.36 23.56
CA PRO A 81 4.58 4.15 23.72
C PRO A 81 3.95 2.97 22.95
N GLY A 82 4.78 1.96 22.63
CA GLY A 82 4.30 0.67 22.11
C GLY A 82 4.42 0.47 20.60
N ARG A 83 5.12 1.34 19.88
CA ARG A 83 5.42 1.11 18.45
C ARG A 83 6.17 -0.21 18.23
N ALA A 84 5.92 -0.85 17.10
CA ALA A 84 6.66 -2.04 16.67
C ALA A 84 8.15 -1.74 16.48
N ARG A 85 9.00 -2.68 16.89
CA ARG A 85 10.48 -2.59 16.80
C ARG A 85 11.07 -3.74 16.00
N THR A 86 10.25 -4.74 15.68
CA THR A 86 10.61 -5.90 14.88
C THR A 86 9.53 -6.16 13.83
N LEU A 87 9.88 -6.94 12.81
CA LEU A 87 8.90 -7.40 11.82
C LEU A 87 7.76 -8.20 12.45
N ASP A 88 8.07 -9.00 13.47
CA ASP A 88 7.08 -9.83 14.16
C ASP A 88 6.11 -8.97 14.98
N GLU A 89 6.61 -7.98 15.73
CA GLU A 89 5.75 -7.02 16.44
C GLU A 89 4.83 -6.27 15.46
N LEU A 90 5.35 -5.85 14.30
CA LEU A 90 4.55 -5.16 13.29
C LEU A 90 3.47 -6.06 12.69
N ARG A 91 3.76 -7.35 12.46
CA ARG A 91 2.76 -8.31 11.96
C ARG A 91 1.67 -8.56 12.98
N GLU A 92 2.01 -8.72 14.26
CA GLU A 92 1.03 -8.85 15.35
C GLU A 92 0.11 -7.63 15.44
N ASP A 93 0.66 -6.42 15.34
CA ASP A 93 -0.11 -5.17 15.33
C ASP A 93 -1.07 -5.10 14.12
N LEU A 94 -0.61 -5.55 12.95
CA LEU A 94 -1.42 -5.62 11.74
C LEU A 94 -2.55 -6.66 11.84
N GLU A 95 -2.27 -7.83 12.42
CA GLU A 95 -3.27 -8.89 12.65
C GLU A 95 -4.39 -8.40 13.56
N LEU A 96 -4.04 -7.73 14.67
CA LEU A 96 -5.03 -7.10 15.53
C LEU A 96 -5.83 -6.05 14.76
N THR A 97 -5.16 -5.21 13.97
CA THR A 97 -5.82 -4.18 13.15
C THR A 97 -6.83 -4.80 12.17
N TYR A 98 -6.45 -5.85 11.46
CA TYR A 98 -7.36 -6.53 10.51
C TYR A 98 -8.52 -7.24 11.21
N SER A 99 -8.35 -7.70 12.45
CA SER A 99 -9.46 -8.27 13.22
C SER A 99 -10.54 -7.24 13.60
N LEU A 100 -10.19 -5.95 13.61
CA LEU A 100 -11.07 -4.86 14.02
C LEU A 100 -11.69 -4.10 12.84
N ILE A 101 -11.09 -4.17 11.65
CA ILE A 101 -11.57 -3.47 10.46
C ILE A 101 -12.30 -4.46 9.54
N PRO A 102 -13.61 -4.29 9.29
CA PRO A 102 -14.34 -5.18 8.40
C PRO A 102 -13.94 -4.99 6.94
N GLY A 103 -14.04 -6.05 6.15
CA GLY A 103 -13.82 -6.03 4.70
C GLY A 103 -12.56 -6.76 4.27
N GLN A 104 -12.16 -6.52 3.02
CA GLN A 104 -10.93 -7.04 2.46
C GLN A 104 -9.83 -5.99 2.58
N HIS A 105 -8.60 -6.44 2.81
CA HIS A 105 -7.47 -5.55 3.02
C HIS A 105 -6.30 -5.92 2.13
N ARG A 106 -5.40 -4.95 2.01
CA ARG A 106 -4.05 -5.11 1.47
C ARG A 106 -3.08 -4.48 2.46
N LEU A 107 -1.81 -4.84 2.36
CA LEU A 107 -0.73 -4.18 3.08
C LEU A 107 0.17 -3.45 2.09
N ASN A 108 0.35 -2.16 2.31
CA ASN A 108 1.25 -1.31 1.55
C ASN A 108 2.60 -1.21 2.26
N LEU A 109 3.63 -1.82 1.67
CA LEU A 109 4.97 -1.92 2.20
C LEU A 109 5.90 -0.86 1.61
N HIS A 110 6.88 -0.42 2.40
CA HIS A 110 8.04 0.33 1.92
C HIS A 110 9.27 -0.59 1.85
N ALA A 111 10.21 -0.31 0.94
CA ALA A 111 11.41 -1.12 0.76
C ALA A 111 12.30 -1.22 2.02
N MET A 112 12.27 -0.21 2.90
CA MET A 112 12.96 -0.24 4.19
C MET A 112 12.37 -1.25 5.21
N TYR A 113 11.24 -1.89 4.90
CA TYR A 113 10.58 -2.91 5.73
C TYR A 113 10.93 -4.34 5.32
N GLY A 114 11.95 -4.52 4.48
CA GLY A 114 12.47 -5.85 4.17
C GLY A 114 13.11 -6.53 5.39
N GLU A 115 13.25 -7.85 5.29
CA GLU A 115 13.97 -8.65 6.27
C GLU A 115 15.45 -8.72 5.89
N PHE A 116 16.30 -8.11 6.73
CA PHE A 116 17.72 -7.94 6.46
C PHE A 116 18.58 -8.52 7.60
N PRO A 117 18.89 -9.83 7.57
CA PRO A 117 19.79 -10.44 8.56
C PRO A 117 21.20 -9.85 8.55
N GLN A 118 21.58 -9.25 7.42
CA GLN A 118 22.81 -8.49 7.21
C GLN A 118 22.46 -7.20 6.48
N HIS A 119 23.34 -6.21 6.59
CA HIS A 119 23.17 -4.94 5.86
C HIS A 119 23.14 -5.19 4.34
N VAL A 120 22.13 -4.63 3.68
CA VAL A 120 21.97 -4.66 2.22
C VAL A 120 21.69 -3.26 1.74
N GLU A 121 22.46 -2.79 0.75
CA GLU A 121 22.23 -1.49 0.12
C GLU A 121 20.89 -1.50 -0.64
N ARG A 122 20.19 -0.36 -0.63
CA ARG A 122 18.84 -0.27 -1.22
C ARG A 122 18.79 -0.61 -2.70
N ASP A 123 19.85 -0.35 -3.47
CA ASP A 123 19.94 -0.73 -4.89
C ASP A 123 20.18 -2.23 -5.12
N GLN A 124 20.50 -2.99 -4.06
CA GLN A 124 20.80 -4.43 -4.09
C GLN A 124 19.72 -5.29 -3.42
N ILE A 125 18.58 -4.71 -3.05
CA ILE A 125 17.47 -5.49 -2.51
C ILE A 125 16.85 -6.40 -3.58
N GLU A 126 16.39 -7.57 -3.15
CA GLU A 126 15.83 -8.62 -4.00
C GLU A 126 14.57 -9.20 -3.35
N VAL A 127 13.84 -10.03 -4.11
CA VAL A 127 12.61 -10.72 -3.66
C VAL A 127 12.83 -11.49 -2.35
N LYS A 128 14.01 -12.11 -2.17
CA LYS A 128 14.34 -12.89 -0.97
C LYS A 128 14.22 -12.10 0.34
N HIS A 129 14.43 -10.78 0.31
CA HIS A 129 14.29 -9.93 1.50
C HIS A 129 12.82 -9.62 1.83
N PHE A 130 11.88 -10.01 0.97
CA PHE A 130 10.44 -9.80 1.15
C PHE A 130 9.65 -11.12 1.09
N GLN A 131 10.34 -12.27 1.03
CA GLN A 131 9.67 -13.56 0.94
C GLN A 131 8.79 -13.83 2.16
N SER A 132 9.27 -13.51 3.37
CA SER A 132 8.48 -13.68 4.59
C SER A 132 7.21 -12.82 4.61
N TRP A 133 7.24 -11.63 3.96
CA TRP A 133 6.04 -10.82 3.77
C TRP A 133 5.06 -11.44 2.78
N ILE A 134 5.55 -11.97 1.65
CA ILE A 134 4.72 -12.66 0.66
C ILE A 134 4.02 -13.87 1.31
N ASP A 135 4.78 -14.67 2.05
CA ASP A 135 4.27 -15.87 2.72
C ASP A 135 3.25 -15.50 3.82
N TRP A 136 3.55 -14.49 4.64
CA TRP A 136 2.64 -14.01 5.68
C TRP A 136 1.35 -13.41 5.08
N ALA A 137 1.44 -12.59 4.03
CA ALA A 137 0.26 -12.01 3.38
C ALA A 137 -0.66 -13.09 2.80
N SER A 138 -0.08 -14.15 2.23
CA SER A 138 -0.85 -15.32 1.78
C SER A 138 -1.56 -16.03 2.94
N GLN A 139 -0.95 -16.13 4.11
CA GLN A 139 -1.57 -16.74 5.30
C GLN A 139 -2.71 -15.88 5.85
N GLN A 140 -2.56 -14.56 5.80
CA GLN A 140 -3.60 -13.60 6.21
C GLN A 140 -4.68 -13.37 5.14
N ASN A 141 -4.55 -14.00 3.96
CA ASN A 141 -5.44 -13.82 2.82
C ASN A 141 -5.60 -12.33 2.41
N ILE A 142 -4.47 -11.61 2.38
CA ILE A 142 -4.39 -10.23 1.91
C ILE A 142 -3.37 -10.12 0.76
N CYS A 143 -3.48 -9.05 -0.01
CA CYS A 143 -2.50 -8.72 -1.04
C CYS A 143 -1.50 -7.66 -0.56
N LEU A 144 -0.37 -7.55 -1.24
CA LEU A 144 0.69 -6.59 -1.00
C LEU A 144 0.74 -5.50 -2.08
N ASP A 145 1.00 -4.27 -1.64
CA ASP A 145 1.43 -3.13 -2.43
C ASP A 145 2.83 -2.69 -1.98
N PHE A 146 3.54 -1.93 -2.82
CA PHE A 146 4.96 -1.67 -2.61
C PHE A 146 5.37 -0.24 -2.95
N ASN A 147 6.44 0.22 -2.29
CA ASN A 147 7.04 1.53 -2.53
C ASN A 147 8.56 1.43 -2.40
N PRO A 148 9.34 1.97 -3.35
CA PRO A 148 10.74 2.24 -3.08
C PRO A 148 10.87 3.32 -1.99
N SER A 149 11.92 3.26 -1.17
CA SER A 149 12.20 4.23 -0.12
C SER A 149 13.31 5.17 -0.57
N TYR A 150 12.97 6.41 -0.96
CA TYR A 150 13.91 7.44 -1.44
C TYR A 150 14.29 8.48 -0.36
N PHE A 151 14.15 8.16 0.93
CA PHE A 151 14.38 9.07 2.05
C PHE A 151 15.08 8.38 3.22
N ALA A 152 15.47 9.12 4.27
CA ALA A 152 16.17 8.58 5.44
C ALA A 152 17.38 7.72 5.04
N HIS A 153 18.25 8.27 4.19
CA HIS A 153 19.41 7.57 3.65
C HIS A 153 20.50 8.59 3.30
N PRO A 154 21.80 8.31 3.54
CA PRO A 154 22.88 9.27 3.28
C PRO A 154 22.91 9.81 1.84
N LYS A 155 22.53 8.98 0.85
CA LYS A 155 22.42 9.39 -0.56
C LYS A 155 21.16 10.23 -0.89
N ALA A 156 20.39 10.64 0.11
CA ALA A 156 19.24 11.55 -0.01
C ALA A 156 19.40 12.83 0.84
N ASP A 157 20.51 12.98 1.58
CA ASP A 157 20.72 14.09 2.53
C ASP A 157 20.76 15.47 1.85
N ASP A 158 21.17 15.51 0.57
CA ASP A 158 21.22 16.74 -0.23
C ASP A 158 19.83 17.22 -0.70
N GLY A 159 18.75 16.54 -0.31
CA GLY A 159 17.36 16.88 -0.66
C GLY A 159 16.96 16.48 -2.09
N TYR A 160 17.79 15.70 -2.77
CA TYR A 160 17.53 15.17 -4.11
C TYR A 160 17.96 13.70 -4.23
N THR A 161 17.21 12.93 -5.01
CA THR A 161 17.45 11.51 -5.29
C THR A 161 17.50 11.26 -6.79
N LEU A 162 16.37 10.93 -7.42
CA LEU A 162 16.26 10.71 -8.87
C LEU A 162 16.60 11.97 -9.70
N ALA A 163 16.43 13.16 -9.12
CA ALA A 163 16.75 14.45 -9.72
C ALA A 163 18.10 15.02 -9.27
N HIS A 164 18.89 14.27 -8.48
CA HIS A 164 20.18 14.71 -7.96
C HIS A 164 21.14 15.14 -9.09
N ALA A 165 22.07 16.07 -8.86
CA ALA A 165 23.00 16.54 -9.90
C ALA A 165 24.15 15.56 -10.16
N ASP A 166 24.62 14.89 -9.10
CA ASP A 166 25.58 13.78 -9.17
C ASP A 166 24.96 12.55 -9.87
N THR A 167 25.68 12.00 -10.85
CA THR A 167 25.23 10.86 -11.66
C THR A 167 25.26 9.54 -10.89
N GLY A 168 26.21 9.34 -9.98
CA GLY A 168 26.32 8.16 -9.13
C GLY A 168 25.19 8.06 -8.12
N ILE A 169 24.81 9.18 -7.48
CA ILE A 169 23.63 9.22 -6.59
C ILE A 169 22.36 8.94 -7.38
N ARG A 170 22.17 9.58 -8.54
CA ARG A 170 21.00 9.27 -9.40
C ARG A 170 20.98 7.81 -9.81
N ARG A 171 22.13 7.24 -10.19
CA ARG A 171 22.21 5.85 -10.65
C ARG A 171 21.80 4.87 -9.55
N PHE A 172 22.29 5.08 -8.32
CA PHE A 172 21.89 4.31 -7.15
C PHE A 172 20.36 4.30 -6.97
N TRP A 173 19.71 5.47 -7.04
CA TRP A 173 18.26 5.55 -6.88
C TRP A 173 17.47 4.97 -8.06
N ILE A 174 17.99 5.08 -9.28
CA ILE A 174 17.41 4.39 -10.45
C ILE A 174 17.48 2.87 -10.26
N ASP A 175 18.63 2.34 -9.84
CA ASP A 175 18.82 0.90 -9.62
C ASP A 175 17.92 0.40 -8.47
N HIS A 176 17.77 1.17 -7.39
CA HIS A 176 16.79 0.90 -6.33
C HIS A 176 15.34 0.85 -6.84
N GLY A 177 14.93 1.81 -7.67
CA GLY A 177 13.60 1.81 -8.28
C GLY A 177 13.36 0.57 -9.14
N ILE A 178 14.36 0.15 -9.92
CA ILE A 178 14.29 -1.07 -10.74
C ILE A 178 14.20 -2.32 -9.86
N ALA A 179 14.98 -2.41 -8.79
CA ALA A 179 14.92 -3.51 -7.83
C ALA A 179 13.52 -3.63 -7.19
N CYS A 180 12.95 -2.49 -6.76
CA CYS A 180 11.59 -2.46 -6.21
C CYS A 180 10.53 -2.89 -7.21
N ARG A 181 10.66 -2.51 -8.49
CA ARG A 181 9.75 -2.98 -9.54
C ARG A 181 9.79 -4.50 -9.72
N LYS A 182 10.96 -5.13 -9.61
CA LYS A 182 11.09 -6.60 -9.65
C LYS A 182 10.42 -7.27 -8.44
N ILE A 183 10.58 -6.69 -7.25
CA ILE A 183 9.92 -7.16 -6.02
C ILE A 183 8.41 -7.06 -6.14
N ALA A 184 7.89 -5.90 -6.56
CA ALA A 184 6.46 -5.71 -6.77
C ALA A 184 5.88 -6.68 -7.81
N ALA A 185 6.61 -6.96 -8.90
CA ALA A 185 6.17 -7.97 -9.87
C ALA A 185 6.10 -9.37 -9.25
N ALA A 186 7.08 -9.77 -8.44
CA ALA A 186 7.05 -11.05 -7.73
C ALA A 186 5.90 -11.15 -6.73
N MET A 187 5.62 -10.07 -5.97
CA MET A 187 4.44 -9.98 -5.09
C MET A 187 3.15 -10.17 -5.89
N GLY A 188 3.02 -9.46 -7.02
CA GLY A 188 1.84 -9.54 -7.88
C GLY A 188 1.60 -10.95 -8.46
N THR A 189 2.68 -11.63 -8.87
CA THR A 189 2.61 -13.02 -9.33
C THR A 189 2.21 -13.97 -8.20
N ALA A 190 2.80 -13.84 -7.02
CA ALA A 190 2.53 -14.73 -5.89
C ALA A 190 1.09 -14.64 -5.38
N GLN A 191 0.52 -13.42 -5.33
CA GLN A 191 -0.83 -13.19 -4.83
C GLN A 191 -1.93 -13.32 -5.90
N GLY A 192 -1.57 -13.52 -7.17
CA GLY A 192 -2.53 -13.59 -8.29
C GLY A 192 -3.34 -12.31 -8.51
N ASN A 193 -2.83 -11.17 -8.03
CA ASN A 193 -3.47 -9.85 -8.10
C ASN A 193 -2.38 -8.78 -8.27
N PRO A 194 -2.60 -7.71 -9.06
CA PRO A 194 -1.58 -6.69 -9.26
C PRO A 194 -1.04 -6.09 -7.95
N CYS A 195 0.27 -5.93 -7.86
CA CYS A 195 0.91 -5.16 -6.79
C CYS A 195 1.09 -3.72 -7.27
N ILE A 196 0.52 -2.75 -6.56
CA ILE A 196 0.71 -1.34 -6.89
C ILE A 196 2.08 -0.89 -6.38
N ASN A 197 2.99 -0.54 -7.29
CA ASN A 197 4.31 -0.01 -6.96
C ASN A 197 4.33 1.51 -7.09
N ASN A 198 4.08 2.23 -5.99
CA ASN A 198 4.00 3.68 -6.00
C ASN A 198 5.39 4.32 -5.87
N VAL A 199 5.63 5.37 -6.66
CA VAL A 199 6.91 6.10 -6.69
C VAL A 199 6.69 7.50 -6.14
N TRP A 200 7.25 7.76 -4.96
CA TRP A 200 7.31 9.07 -4.33
C TRP A 200 8.76 9.43 -4.00
N VAL A 201 9.19 10.66 -4.32
CA VAL A 201 10.54 11.15 -4.04
C VAL A 201 10.48 12.49 -3.29
N PRO A 202 11.44 12.77 -2.37
CA PRO A 202 11.49 14.03 -1.62
C PRO A 202 12.15 15.19 -2.38
N ASP A 203 12.46 15.00 -3.68
CA ASP A 203 13.32 15.85 -4.49
C ASP A 203 12.84 17.30 -4.57
N GLY A 204 13.55 18.20 -3.91
CA GLY A 204 13.12 19.57 -3.79
C GLY A 204 14.14 20.50 -3.13
N SER A 205 13.81 21.79 -3.17
CA SER A 205 14.55 22.82 -2.43
C SER A 205 13.61 23.43 -1.40
N LYS A 206 14.14 23.72 -0.22
CA LYS A 206 13.39 24.42 0.84
C LYS A 206 13.02 25.85 0.44
N ASP A 207 13.94 26.55 -0.23
CA ASP A 207 13.78 27.95 -0.65
C ASP A 207 13.60 28.06 -2.18
N THR A 208 13.37 29.28 -2.67
CA THR A 208 13.12 29.59 -4.07
C THR A 208 14.29 29.15 -4.95
N PRO A 209 14.09 28.15 -5.83
CA PRO A 209 15.17 27.65 -6.67
C PRO A 209 15.45 28.60 -7.84
N ALA A 210 16.74 28.80 -8.14
CA ALA A 210 17.17 29.51 -9.35
C ALA A 210 16.79 28.76 -10.64
N ASN A 211 16.64 27.43 -10.58
CA ASN A 211 16.30 26.60 -11.74
C ASN A 211 15.33 25.48 -11.38
N ARG A 212 14.11 25.55 -11.91
CA ARG A 212 13.08 24.51 -11.76
C ARG A 212 13.07 23.49 -12.89
N LYS A 213 13.76 23.75 -14.01
CA LYS A 213 13.75 22.92 -15.22
C LYS A 213 14.73 21.76 -15.10
N ALA A 214 15.99 22.04 -14.77
CA ALA A 214 17.05 21.03 -14.79
C ALA A 214 16.81 19.84 -13.84
N PRO A 215 16.34 20.02 -12.58
CA PRO A 215 15.98 18.88 -11.73
C PRO A 215 14.83 18.05 -12.32
N ARG A 216 13.83 18.67 -12.94
CA ARG A 216 12.69 17.97 -13.55
C ARG A 216 13.08 17.17 -14.80
N GLU A 217 14.00 17.69 -15.60
CA GLU A 217 14.55 16.94 -16.75
C GLU A 217 15.33 15.70 -16.30
N ARG A 218 16.11 15.82 -15.21
CA ARG A 218 16.79 14.67 -14.62
C ARG A 218 15.81 13.66 -14.04
N LEU A 219 14.78 14.12 -13.32
CA LEU A 219 13.74 13.26 -12.77
C LEU A 219 13.02 12.49 -13.89
N ALA A 220 12.61 13.18 -14.96
CA ALA A 220 11.96 12.54 -16.11
C ALA A 220 12.84 11.46 -16.73
N ALA A 221 14.11 11.76 -17.02
CA ALA A 221 15.04 10.77 -17.56
C ALA A 221 15.32 9.59 -16.61
N ALA A 222 15.35 9.85 -15.30
CA ALA A 222 15.52 8.81 -14.29
C ALA A 222 14.29 7.90 -14.21
N LEU A 223 13.08 8.47 -14.25
CA LEU A 223 11.83 7.69 -14.29
C LEU A 223 11.73 6.87 -15.58
N ASP A 224 12.09 7.44 -16.74
CA ASP A 224 12.17 6.70 -17.99
C ASP A 224 13.10 5.49 -17.83
N ALA A 225 14.29 5.66 -17.24
CA ALA A 225 15.22 4.56 -16.98
C ALA A 225 14.65 3.51 -16.01
N VAL A 226 13.95 3.93 -14.94
CA VAL A 226 13.29 3.02 -13.98
C VAL A 226 12.21 2.19 -14.67
N PHE A 227 11.43 2.80 -15.57
CA PHE A 227 10.29 2.15 -16.23
C PHE A 227 10.64 1.45 -17.55
N GLN A 228 11.84 1.69 -18.12
CA GLN A 228 12.27 1.11 -19.39
C GLN A 228 12.40 -0.43 -19.36
N ALA A 229 12.74 -1.00 -18.21
CA ALA A 229 12.78 -2.45 -18.06
C ALA A 229 11.37 -3.03 -18.18
N PHE A 230 11.11 -3.74 -19.29
CA PHE A 230 9.94 -4.59 -19.41
C PHE A 230 10.04 -5.71 -18.38
N LEU A 231 9.09 -5.74 -17.45
CA LEU A 231 8.87 -6.88 -16.59
C LEU A 231 7.92 -7.79 -17.36
N GLN A 232 8.29 -9.05 -17.58
CA GLN A 232 7.43 -9.99 -18.28
C GLN A 232 6.11 -10.11 -17.52
N HIS A 233 5.02 -9.82 -18.22
CA HIS A 233 3.66 -9.92 -17.74
C HIS A 233 3.04 -11.18 -18.34
N ASP A 234 2.77 -12.19 -17.52
CA ASP A 234 2.10 -13.42 -17.95
C ASP A 234 0.58 -13.22 -18.13
N GLY A 235 0.16 -12.02 -18.54
CA GLY A 235 -1.23 -11.68 -18.86
C GLY A 235 -2.19 -11.50 -17.68
N GLN A 236 -1.74 -11.66 -16.42
CA GLN A 236 -2.61 -11.58 -15.23
C GLN A 236 -2.28 -10.45 -14.24
N CYS A 237 -1.16 -9.74 -14.44
CA CYS A 237 -0.76 -8.62 -13.60
C CYS A 237 -1.00 -7.30 -14.34
N PHE A 238 -2.03 -6.53 -13.98
CA PHE A 238 -2.22 -5.15 -14.41
C PHE A 238 -1.29 -4.21 -13.62
N ALA A 239 0.01 -4.27 -13.87
CA ALA A 239 0.87 -3.10 -13.65
C ALA A 239 1.01 -2.38 -15.00
N GLN A 240 -0.05 -1.70 -15.44
CA GLN A 240 0.09 -0.74 -16.52
C GLN A 240 0.98 0.42 -16.00
N GLY A 241 2.06 0.82 -16.66
CA GLY A 241 2.20 0.91 -18.11
C GLY A 241 1.27 2.01 -18.58
N VAL A 242 1.60 3.27 -18.27
CA VAL A 242 0.80 4.47 -18.60
C VAL A 242 0.46 4.47 -20.09
N SER A 243 -0.75 4.08 -20.45
CA SER A 243 -1.24 4.15 -21.84
C SER A 243 -2.04 5.42 -22.12
N HIS A 244 -2.48 6.16 -21.09
CA HIS A 244 -3.06 7.50 -21.23
C HIS A 244 -3.13 8.23 -19.88
N VAL A 245 -2.59 9.45 -19.80
CA VAL A 245 -2.89 10.39 -18.70
C VAL A 245 -3.89 11.39 -19.25
N ASP A 246 -5.17 11.22 -18.94
CA ASP A 246 -6.15 12.27 -19.22
C ASP A 246 -6.14 13.29 -18.09
N ARG A 247 -6.42 14.56 -18.42
CA ARG A 247 -6.10 15.78 -17.64
C ARG A 247 -6.68 15.90 -16.23
N CYS A 248 -7.36 14.88 -15.70
CA CYS A 248 -8.02 14.91 -14.40
C CYS A 248 -7.65 13.76 -13.44
N GLY A 249 -6.64 12.93 -13.72
CA GLY A 249 -5.98 12.13 -12.67
C GLY A 249 -6.87 11.15 -11.90
N VAL A 250 -7.95 10.62 -12.50
CA VAL A 250 -8.78 9.56 -11.91
C VAL A 250 -8.69 8.33 -12.81
N VAL A 251 -8.11 7.25 -12.30
CA VAL A 251 -8.17 5.92 -12.90
C VAL A 251 -9.48 5.29 -12.45
N VAL A 252 -10.42 5.12 -13.37
CA VAL A 252 -11.63 4.31 -13.18
C VAL A 252 -11.52 3.10 -14.10
N ASP A 253 -11.52 1.91 -13.52
CA ASP A 253 -11.58 0.65 -14.25
C ASP A 253 -12.82 0.62 -15.18
N ALA A 254 -12.60 0.25 -16.44
CA ALA A 254 -13.68 -0.19 -17.32
C ALA A 254 -14.04 -1.66 -16.99
N PRO A 255 -15.32 -2.05 -17.00
CA PRO A 255 -15.73 -3.36 -16.50
C PRO A 255 -15.26 -4.49 -17.41
N ALA A 256 -15.01 -5.63 -16.75
CA ALA A 256 -14.67 -6.92 -17.33
C ALA A 256 -15.48 -7.24 -18.59
N ALA A 257 -14.77 -7.72 -19.62
CA ALA A 257 -15.33 -8.26 -20.84
C ALA A 257 -16.43 -9.28 -20.52
N SER A 258 -17.68 -8.92 -20.83
CA SER A 258 -18.76 -9.88 -20.93
C SER A 258 -18.63 -10.67 -22.23
N ALA A 259 -18.87 -11.96 -22.05
CA ALA A 259 -19.04 -13.04 -23.02
C ALA A 259 -19.54 -12.63 -24.42
N GLY A 260 -19.03 -13.36 -25.41
CA GLY A 260 -19.22 -13.13 -26.83
C GLY A 260 -20.66 -13.05 -27.32
N VAL A 261 -20.84 -12.25 -28.36
CA VAL A 261 -22.00 -12.27 -29.25
C VAL A 261 -21.50 -12.64 -30.64
N VAL A 262 -21.92 -13.82 -31.09
CA VAL A 262 -21.75 -14.32 -32.46
C VAL A 262 -22.76 -13.60 -33.35
N PHE A 263 -22.30 -12.95 -34.42
CA PHE A 263 -23.18 -12.50 -35.50
C PHE A 263 -23.24 -13.56 -36.61
N PRO A 264 -24.43 -14.01 -37.05
CA PRO A 264 -24.54 -14.89 -38.20
C PRO A 264 -24.33 -14.08 -39.48
N GLN A 265 -23.40 -14.52 -40.32
CA GLN A 265 -23.37 -14.12 -41.72
C GLN A 265 -24.44 -14.92 -42.47
N HIS A 266 -25.49 -14.25 -42.96
CA HIS A 266 -26.25 -14.66 -44.15
C HIS A 266 -27.04 -13.45 -44.69
N GLY A 267 -26.92 -13.22 -46.00
CA GLY A 267 -27.64 -12.19 -46.75
C GLY A 267 -26.75 -11.54 -47.80
#